data_AF-A0A9P8T7H5-F1
#
_entry.id   AF-A0A9P8T7H5-F1
#
_cell.length_a   1.000
_cell.length_b   1.000
_cell.length_c   1.000
_cell.angle_alpha   90.00
_cell.angle_beta   90.00
_cell.angle_gamma   90.00
#
_symmetry.space_group_name_H-M   'P 1'
#
loop_
_entity.id
_entity.type
_entity.pdbx_description
1 polymer ?
#
loop_
_entity_poly.entity_id
_entity_poly.type
_entity_poly.pdbx_seq_one_letter_code
_entity_poly.pdbx_strand_id
1 'polypeptide(L)'
;MVNRILVTSQVGLDKLQLLEDVSLIGDVNSLEDGTQSGIIVENVAIETKYYKSKVSIFVDEYQSSKEWFDELKSTEARELRDELQGIVVCIDCQQTTEKELQSLSELLESLALQLDDEYTEHNEELQWDGFKIVVGLNGELSNVPYEDIFITSGAEYIPFDPDLIRQTIESHPWRTHQKQTPAKPVESNADLTTPLLNHSEKELDFADVLKKLQAARLDASKLPQDERESFAEQFANEVLKNLDK
;
A
#
# COMPACT_ATOMS: atom_id res chain seq x y z
N MET A 1 -15.86 -0.68 -7.07
CA MET A 1 -14.71 -0.33 -6.21
C MET A 1 -14.53 1.16 -6.27
N VAL A 2 -14.40 1.79 -5.12
CA VAL A 2 -14.14 3.22 -4.97
C VAL A 2 -12.74 3.33 -4.40
N ASN A 3 -11.98 4.32 -4.86
CA ASN A 3 -10.67 4.61 -4.30
C ASN A 3 -10.81 5.84 -3.42
N ARG A 4 -10.42 5.75 -2.14
CA ARG A 4 -10.45 6.90 -1.23
C ARG A 4 -9.08 7.15 -0.62
N ILE A 5 -8.75 8.43 -0.49
CA ILE A 5 -7.61 8.92 0.29
C ILE A 5 -8.17 9.66 1.49
N LEU A 6 -7.71 9.30 2.69
CA LEU A 6 -8.02 10.02 3.92
C LEU A 6 -6.85 10.94 4.27
N VAL A 7 -7.11 12.23 4.42
CA VAL A 7 -6.14 13.26 4.79
C VAL A 7 -6.56 13.82 6.13
N THR A 8 -5.71 13.69 7.13
CA THR A 8 -6.04 14.08 8.51
C THR A 8 -4.90 14.86 9.16
N SER A 9 -5.23 15.72 10.11
CA SER A 9 -4.26 16.49 10.89
C SER A 9 -4.84 16.95 12.21
N GLN A 10 -3.99 17.51 13.07
CA GLN A 10 -4.47 18.33 14.17
C GLN A 10 -5.21 19.58 13.64
N VAL A 11 -6.19 20.07 14.39
CA VAL A 11 -6.91 21.33 14.08
C VAL A 11 -5.93 22.49 13.91
N GLY A 12 -6.13 23.30 12.85
CA GLY A 12 -5.35 24.50 12.58
C GLY A 12 -4.21 24.33 11.58
N LEU A 13 -3.99 23.11 11.08
CA LEU A 13 -3.11 22.84 9.94
C LEU A 13 -3.87 22.92 8.62
N ASP A 14 -3.29 23.62 7.65
CA ASP A 14 -3.93 23.86 6.36
C ASP A 14 -3.73 22.69 5.38
N LYS A 15 -4.63 21.71 5.47
CA LYS A 15 -4.65 20.53 4.59
C LYS A 15 -5.14 20.87 3.20
N LEU A 16 -5.98 21.90 3.08
CA LEU A 16 -6.51 22.33 1.78
C LEU A 16 -5.41 22.97 0.95
N GLN A 17 -4.60 23.84 1.54
CA GLN A 17 -3.41 24.38 0.88
C GLN A 17 -2.47 23.26 0.42
N LEU A 18 -2.21 22.25 1.27
CA LEU A 18 -1.43 21.08 0.87
C LEU A 18 -2.02 20.40 -0.39
N LEU A 19 -3.33 20.16 -0.41
CA LEU A 19 -3.97 19.47 -1.53
C LEU A 19 -4.01 20.33 -2.81
N GLU A 20 -4.12 21.65 -2.67
CA GLU A 20 -3.95 22.61 -3.77
C GLU A 20 -2.52 22.58 -4.33
N ASP A 21 -1.53 22.58 -3.45
CA ASP A 21 -0.11 22.59 -3.83
C ASP A 21 0.28 21.29 -4.53
N VAL A 22 -0.22 20.14 -4.06
CA VAL A 22 -0.08 18.83 -4.73
C VAL A 22 -0.92 18.78 -6.03
N SER A 23 -1.70 19.83 -6.31
CA SER A 23 -2.55 19.97 -7.49
C SER A 23 -3.55 18.82 -7.63
N LEU A 24 -4.06 18.31 -6.50
CA LEU A 24 -5.12 17.31 -6.45
C LEU A 24 -6.50 17.96 -6.49
N ILE A 25 -6.60 19.17 -5.96
CA ILE A 25 -7.82 19.96 -5.96
C ILE A 25 -7.53 21.31 -6.62
N GLY A 26 -8.55 21.92 -7.22
CA GLY A 26 -8.44 23.28 -7.76
C GLY A 26 -8.45 24.32 -6.64
N ASP A 27 -8.44 25.62 -6.98
CA ASP A 27 -8.57 26.72 -6.01
C ASP A 27 -9.75 26.51 -5.04
N VAL A 28 -9.43 26.20 -3.78
CA VAL A 28 -10.34 26.00 -2.64
C VAL A 28 -10.44 27.26 -1.79
N ASN A 29 -9.90 28.38 -2.27
CA ASN A 29 -10.02 29.75 -1.75
C ASN A 29 -11.47 30.21 -1.40
N SER A 30 -12.48 29.37 -1.59
CA SER A 30 -13.88 29.57 -1.23
C SER A 30 -14.38 28.78 0.00
N LEU A 31 -13.59 27.90 0.62
CA LEU A 31 -14.00 27.27 1.88
C LEU A 31 -13.66 28.22 3.03
N GLU A 32 -14.71 28.78 3.66
CA GLU A 32 -14.62 29.77 4.74
C GLU A 32 -13.64 29.33 5.86
N ASP A 33 -12.98 30.31 6.51
CA ASP A 33 -12.05 30.19 7.66
C ASP A 33 -12.64 29.44 8.88
N GLY A 34 -12.92 28.15 8.71
CA GLY A 34 -13.57 27.26 9.67
C GLY A 34 -12.80 25.96 9.87
N THR A 35 -13.49 24.95 10.38
CA THR A 35 -12.93 23.59 10.48
C THR A 35 -12.85 22.94 9.10
N GLN A 36 -11.72 22.30 8.82
CA GLN A 36 -11.53 21.49 7.60
C GLN A 36 -11.99 20.03 7.81
N SER A 37 -12.69 19.73 8.90
CA SER A 37 -13.21 18.39 9.21
C SER A 37 -14.43 18.03 8.36
N GLY A 38 -14.48 16.78 7.90
CA GLY A 38 -15.61 16.22 7.15
C GLY A 38 -15.75 16.74 5.71
N ILE A 39 -14.71 17.34 5.13
CA ILE A 39 -14.74 17.76 3.72
C ILE A 39 -14.53 16.55 2.83
N ILE A 40 -15.38 16.41 1.82
CA ILE A 40 -15.28 15.34 0.82
C ILE A 40 -15.12 15.97 -0.56
N VAL A 41 -14.00 15.66 -1.20
CA VAL A 41 -13.73 16.04 -2.59
C VAL A 41 -13.85 14.81 -3.47
N GLU A 42 -14.94 14.71 -4.22
CA GLU A 42 -15.22 13.56 -5.07
C GLU A 42 -14.60 13.69 -6.47
N ASN A 43 -14.33 12.53 -7.09
CA ASN A 43 -13.94 12.44 -8.50
C ASN A 43 -12.66 13.20 -8.88
N VAL A 44 -11.70 13.30 -7.96
CA VAL A 44 -10.35 13.80 -8.25
C VAL A 44 -9.70 12.88 -9.28
N ALA A 45 -9.31 13.45 -10.42
CA ALA A 45 -8.72 12.71 -11.52
C ALA A 45 -7.20 12.57 -11.31
N ILE A 46 -6.74 11.35 -11.13
CA ILE A 46 -5.32 11.01 -11.17
C ILE A 46 -5.02 10.54 -12.59
N GLU A 47 -4.30 11.37 -13.34
CA GLU A 47 -3.94 11.08 -14.73
C GLU A 47 -2.44 11.03 -14.90
N THR A 48 -1.93 9.85 -15.26
CA THR A 48 -0.55 9.69 -15.70
C THR A 48 -0.53 9.37 -17.20
N LYS A 49 0.68 9.29 -17.77
CA LYS A 49 0.85 8.80 -19.15
C LYS A 49 0.39 7.34 -19.32
N TYR A 50 0.27 6.59 -18.24
CA TYR A 50 0.07 5.14 -18.26
C TYR A 50 -1.35 4.73 -17.87
N TYR A 51 -2.02 5.51 -17.03
CA TYR A 51 -3.36 5.17 -16.55
C TYR A 51 -4.18 6.43 -16.21
N LYS A 52 -5.48 6.22 -16.05
CA LYS A 52 -6.39 7.18 -15.43
C LYS A 52 -7.13 6.52 -14.28
N SER A 53 -7.26 7.22 -13.18
CA SER A 53 -7.99 6.78 -12.00
C SER A 53 -8.81 7.93 -11.45
N LYS A 54 -9.89 7.61 -10.76
CA LYS A 54 -10.68 8.58 -9.99
C LYS A 54 -10.58 8.21 -8.53
N VAL A 55 -10.25 9.20 -7.71
CA VAL A 55 -10.19 9.05 -6.25
C VAL A 55 -11.10 10.07 -5.59
N SER A 56 -11.63 9.73 -4.44
CA SER A 56 -12.27 10.69 -3.55
C SER A 56 -11.31 10.99 -2.40
N ILE A 57 -11.18 12.27 -2.05
CA ILE A 57 -10.32 12.71 -0.94
C ILE A 57 -11.22 13.13 0.21
N PHE A 58 -11.00 12.50 1.36
CA PHE A 58 -11.69 12.81 2.60
C PHE A 58 -10.71 13.60 3.46
N VAL A 59 -11.09 14.80 3.86
CA VAL A 59 -10.27 15.66 4.70
C VAL A 59 -10.93 15.72 6.08
N ASP A 60 -10.14 15.44 7.10
CA ASP A 60 -10.61 15.43 8.47
C ASP A 60 -9.63 16.10 9.44
N GLU A 61 -10.12 16.43 10.63
CA GLU A 61 -9.34 17.06 11.70
C GLU A 61 -9.60 16.41 13.04
N TYR A 62 -8.57 16.40 13.88
CA TYR A 62 -8.70 15.93 15.26
C TYR A 62 -8.12 16.92 16.26
N GLN A 63 -8.72 16.95 17.44
CA GLN A 63 -8.10 17.57 18.63
C GLN A 63 -7.21 16.56 19.35
N SER A 64 -7.62 15.29 19.39
CA SER A 64 -6.92 14.17 19.99
C SER A 64 -6.71 13.10 18.93
N SER A 65 -5.45 12.85 18.54
CA SER A 65 -5.11 11.80 17.58
C SER A 65 -5.63 10.44 18.08
N LYS A 66 -5.46 10.14 19.36
CA LYS A 66 -5.91 8.89 19.95
C LYS A 66 -7.40 8.64 19.76
N GLU A 67 -8.24 9.62 20.09
CA GLU A 67 -9.70 9.46 19.96
C GLU A 67 -10.10 9.26 18.50
N TRP A 68 -9.50 10.02 17.59
CA TRP A 68 -9.76 9.90 16.15
C TRP A 68 -9.33 8.56 15.57
N PHE A 69 -8.14 8.06 15.93
CA PHE A 69 -7.68 6.73 15.51
C PHE A 69 -8.54 5.61 16.13
N ASP A 70 -8.99 5.75 17.38
CA ASP A 70 -9.88 4.78 18.00
C ASP A 70 -11.26 4.74 17.33
N GLU A 71 -11.77 5.90 16.88
CA GLU A 71 -12.98 5.98 16.04
C GLU A 71 -12.76 5.35 14.67
N LEU A 72 -11.65 5.67 13.99
CA LEU A 72 -11.34 5.08 12.68
C LEU A 72 -11.17 3.56 12.75
N LYS A 73 -10.72 3.01 13.88
CA LYS A 73 -10.60 1.56 14.13
C LYS A 73 -11.91 0.89 14.54
N SER A 74 -12.95 1.66 14.85
CA SER A 74 -14.21 1.10 15.33
C SER A 74 -14.87 0.21 14.29
N THR A 75 -15.77 -0.67 14.72
CA THR A 75 -16.50 -1.57 13.81
C THR A 75 -17.41 -0.80 12.85
N GLU A 76 -17.92 0.35 13.26
CA GLU A 76 -18.75 1.25 12.47
C GLU A 76 -17.98 1.86 11.30
N ALA A 77 -16.67 2.08 11.47
CA ALA A 77 -15.79 2.62 10.42
C ALA A 77 -15.25 1.55 9.44
N ARG A 78 -15.66 0.28 9.57
CA ARG A 78 -15.18 -0.80 8.68
C ARG A 78 -15.43 -0.52 7.21
N GLU A 79 -16.65 -0.08 6.87
CA GLU A 79 -17.00 0.25 5.49
C GLU A 79 -16.13 1.38 4.91
N LEU A 80 -15.73 2.35 5.76
CA LEU A 80 -14.80 3.38 5.35
C LEU A 80 -13.42 2.79 5.06
N ARG A 81 -12.87 1.98 5.98
CA ARG A 81 -11.55 1.35 5.84
C ARG A 81 -11.44 0.47 4.60
N ASP A 82 -12.49 -0.28 4.28
CA ASP A 82 -12.53 -1.13 3.08
C ASP A 82 -12.37 -0.32 1.77
N GLU A 83 -12.82 0.93 1.75
CA GLU A 83 -12.71 1.83 0.59
C GLU A 83 -11.44 2.70 0.59
N LEU A 84 -10.68 2.73 1.69
CA LEU A 84 -9.41 3.45 1.76
C LEU A 84 -8.34 2.72 0.94
N GLN A 85 -7.58 3.50 0.17
CA GLN A 85 -6.35 3.10 -0.50
C GLN A 85 -5.17 4.03 -0.17
N GLY A 86 -5.42 5.10 0.59
CA GLY A 86 -4.40 6.04 1.02
C GLY A 86 -4.76 6.69 2.36
N ILE A 87 -3.78 6.80 3.24
CA ILE A 87 -3.88 7.56 4.49
C ILE A 87 -2.73 8.56 4.51
N VAL A 88 -3.06 9.83 4.67
CA VAL A 88 -2.14 10.96 4.74
C VAL A 88 -2.34 11.64 6.09
N VAL A 89 -1.32 11.61 6.94
CA VAL A 89 -1.35 12.30 8.24
C VAL A 89 -0.42 13.51 8.17
N CYS A 90 -0.95 14.71 8.38
CA CYS A 90 -0.16 15.93 8.39
C CYS A 90 0.20 16.31 9.82
N ILE A 91 1.48 16.63 10.05
CA ILE A 91 2.02 17.07 11.33
C ILE A 91 2.65 18.45 11.22
N ASP A 92 2.62 19.23 12.30
CA ASP A 92 3.35 20.51 12.37
C ASP A 92 4.74 20.24 12.94
N CYS A 93 5.78 20.32 12.11
CA CYS A 93 7.15 20.07 12.53
C CYS A 93 7.69 21.04 13.59
N GLN A 94 7.07 22.22 13.77
CA GLN A 94 7.47 23.20 14.79
C GLN A 94 6.74 22.98 16.12
N GLN A 95 5.51 22.48 16.09
CA GLN A 95 4.66 22.35 17.27
C GLN A 95 4.60 20.94 17.84
N THR A 96 4.76 19.92 16.99
CA THR A 96 4.67 18.52 17.41
C THR A 96 5.93 18.08 18.14
N THR A 97 5.76 17.60 19.36
CA THR A 97 6.86 17.08 20.20
C THR A 97 7.23 15.65 19.83
N GLU A 98 8.47 15.23 20.12
CA GLU A 98 8.93 13.85 19.88
C GLU A 98 8.03 12.78 20.53
N LYS A 99 7.49 13.09 21.72
CA LYS A 99 6.55 12.20 22.41
C LYS A 99 5.23 12.04 21.65
N GLU A 100 4.73 13.12 21.05
CA GLU A 100 3.52 13.08 20.23
C GLU A 100 3.77 12.32 18.92
N LEU A 101 4.96 12.46 18.31
CA LEU A 101 5.37 11.67 17.15
C LEU A 101 5.42 10.18 17.46
N GLN A 102 6.03 9.81 18.58
CA GLN A 102 6.08 8.40 19.02
C GLN A 102 4.67 7.85 19.26
N SER A 103 3.82 8.63 19.94
CA SER A 103 2.42 8.24 20.16
C SER A 103 1.65 8.11 18.84
N LEU A 104 1.91 8.98 17.86
CA LEU A 104 1.28 8.90 16.54
C LEU A 104 1.76 7.66 15.77
N SER A 105 3.05 7.33 15.84
CA SER A 105 3.62 6.13 15.24
C SER A 105 2.99 4.86 15.81
N GLU A 106 2.83 4.78 17.14
CA GLU A 106 2.15 3.65 17.80
C GLU A 106 0.68 3.51 17.37
N LEU A 107 -0.03 4.64 17.17
CA LEU A 107 -1.41 4.62 16.68
C LEU A 107 -1.50 4.16 15.22
N LEU A 108 -0.57 4.61 14.37
CA LEU A 108 -0.47 4.19 12.98
C LEU A 108 -0.10 2.71 12.84
N GLU A 109 0.82 2.22 13.67
CA GLU A 109 1.17 0.80 13.73
C GLU A 109 -0.04 -0.04 14.14
N SER A 110 -0.77 0.38 15.18
CA SER A 110 -2.00 -0.30 15.60
C SER A 110 -3.06 -0.31 14.49
N LEU A 111 -3.22 0.79 13.74
CA LEU A 111 -4.14 0.85 12.61
C LEU A 111 -3.68 -0.05 11.46
N ALA A 112 -2.38 -0.07 11.17
CA ALA A 112 -1.79 -0.88 10.11
C ALA A 112 -2.06 -2.37 10.34
N LEU A 113 -1.82 -2.87 11.55
CA LEU A 113 -2.09 -4.26 11.90
C LEU A 113 -3.56 -4.62 11.69
N GLN A 114 -4.48 -3.72 12.08
CA GLN A 114 -5.91 -3.95 11.86
C GLN A 114 -6.29 -3.95 10.38
N LEU A 115 -5.73 -3.04 9.58
CA LEU A 115 -5.95 -3.01 8.14
C LEU A 115 -5.43 -4.30 7.48
N ASP A 116 -4.27 -4.79 7.90
CA ASP A 116 -3.68 -6.04 7.39
C ASP A 116 -4.54 -7.25 7.76
N ASP A 117 -4.99 -7.35 9.02
CA ASP A 117 -5.88 -8.42 9.48
C ASP A 117 -7.20 -8.42 8.68
N GLU A 118 -7.87 -7.28 8.58
CA GLU A 118 -9.15 -7.13 7.87
C GLU A 118 -9.00 -7.40 6.36
N TYR A 119 -7.90 -6.96 5.76
CA TYR A 119 -7.64 -7.17 4.35
C TYR A 119 -7.32 -8.64 4.03
N THR A 120 -6.53 -9.31 4.87
CA THR A 120 -6.16 -10.74 4.71
C THR A 120 -7.36 -11.66 4.91
N GLU A 121 -8.37 -11.28 5.69
CA GLU A 121 -9.62 -12.04 5.80
C GLU A 121 -10.37 -12.14 4.46
N HIS A 122 -10.19 -11.18 3.55
CA HIS A 122 -11.01 -11.04 2.34
C HIS A 122 -10.19 -11.17 1.04
N ASN A 123 -8.86 -11.15 1.13
CA ASN A 123 -7.94 -11.19 -0.01
C ASN A 123 -6.88 -12.29 0.18
N GLU A 124 -6.29 -12.76 -0.92
CA GLU A 124 -5.21 -13.75 -0.90
C GLU A 124 -3.85 -13.13 -0.51
N GLU A 125 -3.79 -11.80 -0.40
CA GLU A 125 -2.61 -11.02 -0.05
C GLU A 125 -2.49 -10.86 1.46
N LEU A 126 -1.24 -10.77 1.95
CA LEU A 126 -0.91 -10.77 3.38
C LEU A 126 -0.85 -9.38 4.02
N GLN A 127 -1.04 -8.33 3.23
CA GLN A 127 -0.89 -6.95 3.68
C GLN A 127 -1.90 -6.07 2.94
N TRP A 128 -2.41 -5.06 3.63
CA TRP A 128 -3.24 -4.01 3.04
C TRP A 128 -2.53 -3.35 1.85
N ASP A 129 -3.23 -3.25 0.74
CA ASP A 129 -2.72 -2.81 -0.56
C ASP A 129 -2.67 -1.28 -0.72
N GLY A 130 -2.97 -0.50 0.33
CA GLY A 130 -2.95 0.97 0.34
C GLY A 130 -1.60 1.58 0.74
N PHE A 131 -1.50 2.91 0.66
CA PHE A 131 -0.32 3.64 1.14
C PHE A 131 -0.58 4.44 2.42
N LYS A 132 0.47 4.65 3.22
CA LYS A 132 0.46 5.47 4.43
C LYS A 132 1.60 6.48 4.34
N ILE A 133 1.29 7.77 4.36
CA ILE A 133 2.30 8.82 4.37
C ILE A 133 2.08 9.78 5.55
N VAL A 134 3.18 10.26 6.12
CA VAL A 134 3.19 11.31 7.13
C VAL A 134 3.86 12.54 6.52
N VAL A 135 3.13 13.64 6.42
CA VAL A 135 3.60 14.88 5.81
C VAL A 135 3.98 15.89 6.88
N GLY A 136 5.24 16.34 6.87
CA GLY A 136 5.73 17.37 7.77
C GLY A 136 5.48 18.78 7.23
N LEU A 137 4.51 19.50 7.81
CA LEU A 137 4.21 20.90 7.49
C LEU A 137 4.99 21.86 8.38
N ASN A 138 5.18 23.10 7.89
CA ASN A 138 5.79 24.23 8.60
C ASN A 138 7.25 24.01 9.11
N GLY A 139 7.96 22.96 8.70
CA GLY A 139 9.28 22.64 9.21
C GLY A 139 10.46 23.15 8.36
N GLU A 140 11.47 23.74 9.00
CA GLU A 140 12.86 23.49 8.59
C GLU A 140 13.33 22.19 9.25
N LEU A 141 14.19 21.42 8.57
CA LEU A 141 14.73 20.14 9.01
C LEU A 141 15.18 20.19 10.48
N SER A 142 14.32 19.74 11.39
CA SER A 142 14.73 19.48 12.77
C SER A 142 15.69 18.28 12.74
N ASN A 143 16.60 18.18 13.70
CA ASN A 143 17.50 17.02 13.84
C ASN A 143 16.76 15.72 14.26
N VAL A 144 15.43 15.72 14.22
CA VAL A 144 14.62 14.55 14.56
C VAL A 144 14.62 13.61 13.36
N PRO A 145 15.01 12.34 13.52
CA PRO A 145 14.97 11.36 12.44
C PRO A 145 13.52 10.87 12.23
N TYR A 146 12.66 11.71 11.64
CA TYR A 146 11.25 11.38 11.42
C TYR A 146 11.05 10.08 10.65
N GLU A 147 11.90 9.82 9.65
CA GLU A 147 11.88 8.56 8.89
C GLU A 147 11.99 7.35 9.84
N ASP A 148 12.97 7.34 10.74
CA ASP A 148 13.19 6.24 11.69
C ASP A 148 11.99 6.00 12.62
N ILE A 149 11.26 7.06 12.99
CA ILE A 149 10.09 6.97 13.88
C ILE A 149 8.93 6.25 13.19
N PHE A 150 8.72 6.47 11.90
CA PHE A 150 7.54 5.96 11.18
C PHE A 150 7.77 4.65 10.43
N ILE A 151 9.03 4.21 10.27
CA ILE A 151 9.37 2.93 9.63
C ILE A 151 8.60 1.75 10.25
N THR A 152 8.45 1.70 11.58
CA THR A 152 7.76 0.58 12.26
C THR A 152 6.28 0.52 11.96
N SER A 153 5.64 1.68 11.76
CA SER A 153 4.23 1.77 11.36
C SER A 153 3.99 1.43 9.89
N GLY A 154 5.06 1.27 9.11
CA GLY A 154 5.02 1.11 7.65
C GLY A 154 4.53 2.36 6.93
N ALA A 155 4.63 3.53 7.56
CA ALA A 155 4.32 4.82 6.96
C ALA A 155 5.60 5.51 6.48
N GLU A 156 5.53 6.14 5.32
CA GLU A 156 6.65 6.91 4.76
C GLU A 156 6.54 8.37 5.24
N TYR A 157 7.60 8.89 5.85
CA TYR A 157 7.68 10.31 6.16
C TYR A 157 8.14 11.10 4.94
N ILE A 158 7.39 12.15 4.60
CA ILE A 158 7.70 13.06 3.51
C ILE A 158 7.77 14.49 4.10
N PRO A 159 8.93 15.18 4.04
CA PRO A 159 8.94 16.62 4.33
C PRO A 159 8.05 17.33 3.31
N PHE A 160 7.53 18.52 3.62
CA PHE A 160 6.66 19.23 2.69
C PHE A 160 7.31 19.47 1.31
N ASP A 161 6.98 18.56 0.38
CA ASP A 161 7.41 18.52 -1.01
C ASP A 161 6.20 18.07 -1.85
N PRO A 162 5.48 19.02 -2.46
CA PRO A 162 4.29 18.72 -3.24
C PRO A 162 4.54 17.75 -4.40
N ASP A 163 5.73 17.81 -5.02
CA ASP A 163 6.08 16.95 -6.16
C ASP A 163 6.27 15.51 -5.71
N LEU A 164 6.94 15.29 -4.57
CA LEU A 164 7.14 13.95 -4.02
C LEU A 164 5.82 13.33 -3.55
N ILE A 165 4.98 14.10 -2.85
CA ILE A 165 3.65 13.64 -2.41
C ILE A 165 2.79 13.26 -3.61
N ARG A 166 2.78 14.10 -4.65
CA ARG A 166 2.08 13.82 -5.92
C ARG A 166 2.62 12.56 -6.56
N GLN A 167 3.94 12.39 -6.63
CA GLN A 167 4.56 11.20 -7.21
C GLN A 167 4.15 9.92 -6.46
N THR A 168 4.13 9.93 -5.13
CA THR A 168 3.69 8.78 -4.34
C THR A 168 2.25 8.40 -4.67
N ILE A 169 1.34 9.39 -4.72
CA ILE A 169 -0.07 9.20 -5.07
C ILE A 169 -0.25 8.71 -6.53
N GLU A 170 0.52 9.26 -7.47
CA GLU A 170 0.48 8.86 -8.89
C GLU A 170 1.15 7.50 -9.16
N SER A 171 2.06 7.05 -8.31
CA SER A 171 2.73 5.75 -8.46
C SER A 171 1.91 4.59 -7.87
N HIS A 172 0.94 4.91 -6.99
CA HIS A 172 0.17 3.92 -6.27
C HIS A 172 -0.73 3.05 -7.19
N PRO A 173 -0.78 1.72 -7.00
CA PRO A 173 -1.62 0.85 -7.80
C PRO A 173 -3.11 0.89 -7.43
N TRP A 174 -3.84 1.89 -7.92
CA TRP A 174 -5.27 2.05 -7.68
C TRP A 174 -6.12 0.84 -8.11
N ARG A 175 -7.07 0.42 -7.26
CA ARG A 175 -7.95 -0.74 -7.53
C ARG A 175 -8.81 -0.56 -8.79
N THR A 176 -9.19 0.68 -9.13
CA THR A 176 -10.00 0.98 -10.33
C THR A 176 -9.20 1.28 -11.59
N HIS A 177 -7.91 0.96 -11.63
CA HIS A 177 -7.03 1.23 -12.78
C HIS A 177 -7.66 0.90 -14.13
N GLN A 178 -8.00 1.93 -14.90
CA GLN A 178 -8.34 1.79 -16.30
C GLN A 178 -7.06 1.99 -17.11
N LYS A 179 -6.43 0.89 -17.53
CA LYS A 179 -5.23 0.94 -18.39
C LYS A 179 -5.56 1.72 -19.65
N GLN A 180 -4.82 2.79 -19.94
CA GLN A 180 -4.85 3.39 -21.26
C GLN A 180 -4.23 2.38 -22.21
N THR A 181 -5.03 1.74 -23.06
CA THR A 181 -4.49 0.88 -24.12
C THR A 181 -3.77 1.79 -25.11
N PRO A 182 -2.45 1.66 -25.35
CA PRO A 182 -1.86 2.31 -26.50
C PRO A 182 -2.43 1.64 -27.75
N ALA A 183 -3.41 2.29 -28.37
CA ALA A 183 -3.95 1.85 -29.64
C ALA A 183 -2.92 2.11 -30.75
N LYS A 184 -2.09 1.11 -31.03
CA LYS A 184 -1.75 0.72 -32.40
C LYS A 184 -1.83 -0.80 -32.47
N PRO A 185 -2.65 -1.38 -33.38
CA PRO A 185 -2.48 -2.77 -33.74
C PRO A 185 -1.09 -2.88 -34.37
N VAL A 186 -0.18 -3.57 -33.71
CA VAL A 186 1.01 -4.06 -34.39
C VAL A 186 0.47 -5.11 -35.36
N GLU A 187 0.54 -4.81 -36.66
CA GLU A 187 0.26 -5.79 -37.69
C GLU A 187 1.09 -7.04 -37.39
N SER A 188 0.37 -8.16 -37.26
CA SER A 188 0.92 -9.48 -37.05
C SER A 188 1.96 -9.78 -38.12
N ASN A 189 3.24 -9.80 -37.76
CA ASN A 189 4.30 -10.49 -38.48
C ASN A 189 5.59 -10.51 -37.63
N ALA A 190 5.55 -11.23 -36.52
CA ALA A 190 6.70 -11.95 -35.96
C ALA A 190 6.24 -12.68 -34.70
N ASP A 191 6.46 -13.99 -34.71
CA ASP A 191 6.24 -14.88 -33.58
C ASP A 191 7.24 -14.54 -32.47
N LEU A 192 6.86 -13.62 -31.57
CA LEU A 192 7.67 -13.13 -30.45
C LEU A 192 7.62 -14.06 -29.23
N THR A 193 7.09 -15.28 -29.37
CA THR A 193 7.03 -16.27 -28.29
C THR A 193 8.29 -17.13 -28.16
N THR A 194 9.34 -16.85 -28.94
CA THR A 194 10.62 -17.55 -28.81
C THR A 194 11.63 -16.72 -28.01
N PRO A 195 12.08 -17.20 -26.82
CA PRO A 195 13.16 -16.57 -26.09
C PRO A 195 14.46 -16.64 -26.91
N LEU A 196 15.17 -15.51 -27.05
CA LEU A 196 16.41 -15.39 -27.83
C LEU A 196 17.64 -16.05 -27.16
N LEU A 197 17.47 -16.71 -26.03
CA LEU A 197 18.53 -17.40 -25.31
C LEU A 197 18.40 -18.90 -25.51
N ASN A 198 18.79 -19.34 -26.71
CA ASN A 198 19.14 -20.73 -26.94
C ASN A 198 20.65 -20.89 -26.68
N HIS A 199 21.03 -20.90 -25.41
CA HIS A 199 22.28 -21.48 -24.96
C HIS A 199 21.99 -22.49 -23.86
N SER A 200 21.88 -23.75 -24.31
CA SER A 200 22.29 -24.95 -23.59
C SER A 200 22.63 -24.79 -22.11
N GLU A 201 21.64 -24.95 -21.25
CA GLU A 201 21.74 -25.63 -19.95
C GLU A 201 20.32 -25.91 -19.48
N LYS A 202 20.08 -27.12 -18.96
CA LYS A 202 18.75 -27.62 -18.58
C LYS A 202 18.21 -26.82 -17.40
N GLU A 203 17.46 -25.76 -17.67
CA GLU A 203 16.63 -25.14 -16.64
C GLU A 203 15.46 -26.08 -16.34
N LEU A 204 15.57 -26.75 -15.19
CA LEU A 204 14.48 -27.44 -14.56
C LEU A 204 13.37 -26.43 -14.27
N ASP A 205 12.18 -26.66 -14.81
CA ASP A 205 11.01 -25.84 -14.54
C ASP A 205 10.69 -25.92 -13.02
N PHE A 206 11.11 -24.88 -12.31
CA PHE A 206 11.02 -24.80 -10.85
C PHE A 206 9.56 -24.87 -10.38
N ALA A 207 8.62 -24.45 -11.25
CA ALA A 207 7.19 -24.56 -10.98
C ALA A 207 6.72 -26.03 -10.94
N ASP A 208 7.30 -26.90 -11.78
CA ASP A 208 6.99 -28.33 -11.79
C ASP A 208 7.61 -29.06 -10.59
N VAL A 209 8.79 -28.64 -10.14
CA VAL A 209 9.42 -29.16 -8.91
C VAL A 209 8.61 -28.76 -7.67
N LEU A 210 8.13 -27.51 -7.61
CA LEU A 210 7.29 -27.02 -6.52
C LEU A 210 5.93 -27.72 -6.47
N LYS A 211 5.29 -27.96 -7.62
CA LYS A 211 4.04 -28.72 -7.69
C LYS A 211 4.22 -30.17 -7.22
N LYS A 212 5.33 -30.82 -7.59
CA LYS A 212 5.64 -32.18 -7.12
C LYS A 212 5.92 -32.21 -5.62
N LEU A 213 6.59 -31.20 -5.08
CA LEU A 213 6.83 -31.06 -3.63
C LEU A 213 5.53 -30.86 -2.85
N GLN A 214 4.61 -30.05 -3.35
CA GLN A 214 3.31 -29.84 -2.72
C GLN A 214 2.44 -31.10 -2.76
N ALA A 215 2.44 -31.83 -3.88
CA ALA A 215 1.74 -33.11 -4.00
C ALA A 215 2.33 -34.18 -3.04
N ALA A 216 3.66 -34.31 -2.99
CA ALA A 216 4.33 -35.25 -2.10
C ALA A 216 4.12 -34.91 -0.62
N ARG A 217 4.05 -33.62 -0.26
CA ARG A 217 3.72 -33.17 1.11
C ARG A 217 2.28 -33.55 1.49
N LEU A 218 1.35 -33.45 0.55
CA LEU A 218 -0.05 -33.81 0.78
C LEU A 218 -0.21 -35.33 0.96
N ASP A 219 0.58 -36.14 0.26
CA ASP A 219 0.55 -37.60 0.39
C ASP A 219 1.29 -38.09 1.65
N ALA A 220 2.41 -37.46 2.03
CA ALA A 220 3.11 -37.74 3.27
C ALA A 220 2.27 -37.43 4.53
N SER A 221 1.39 -36.43 4.46
CA SER A 221 0.48 -36.10 5.57
C SER A 221 -0.56 -37.18 5.87
N LYS A 222 -0.84 -38.06 4.89
CA LYS A 222 -1.83 -39.15 5.02
C LYS A 222 -1.22 -40.44 5.55
N LEU A 223 0.12 -40.53 5.66
CA LEU A 223 0.83 -41.72 6.10
C LEU A 223 1.15 -41.69 7.61
N PRO A 224 1.22 -42.86 8.30
CA PRO A 224 1.63 -42.99 9.70
C PRO A 224 3.09 -42.57 9.92
N GLN A 225 3.41 -42.12 11.14
CA GLN A 225 4.69 -41.46 11.47
C GLN A 225 5.94 -42.30 11.16
N ASP A 226 5.86 -43.63 11.31
CA ASP A 226 6.99 -44.55 11.07
C ASP A 226 7.32 -44.76 9.57
N GLU A 227 6.40 -44.44 8.66
CA GLU A 227 6.61 -44.61 7.21
C GLU A 227 6.98 -43.31 6.49
N ARG A 228 6.86 -42.16 7.17
CA ARG A 228 7.15 -40.83 6.59
C ARG A 228 8.63 -40.63 6.29
N GLU A 229 9.51 -41.14 7.13
CA GLU A 229 10.96 -40.99 6.94
C GLU A 229 11.45 -41.78 5.73
N SER A 230 10.97 -43.02 5.56
CA SER A 230 11.27 -43.85 4.37
C SER A 230 10.74 -43.24 3.07
N PHE A 231 9.54 -42.66 3.10
CA PHE A 231 8.96 -41.95 1.95
C PHE A 231 9.73 -40.69 1.58
N ALA A 232 10.18 -39.91 2.58
CA ALA A 232 10.98 -38.71 2.37
C ALA A 232 12.36 -39.03 1.75
N GLU A 233 13.01 -40.10 2.19
CA GLU A 233 14.29 -40.55 1.62
C GLU A 233 14.15 -41.06 0.17
N GLN A 234 13.07 -41.76 -0.16
CA GLN A 234 12.82 -42.22 -1.53
C GLN A 234 12.52 -41.04 -2.47
N PHE A 235 11.70 -40.08 -2.02
CA PHE A 235 11.38 -38.89 -2.80
C PHE A 235 12.60 -37.99 -3.02
N ALA A 236 13.44 -37.78 -2.00
CA ALA A 236 14.68 -37.04 -2.12
C ALA A 236 15.63 -37.66 -3.16
N ASN A 237 15.76 -38.99 -3.16
CA ASN A 237 16.55 -39.71 -4.15
C ASN A 237 15.97 -39.61 -5.56
N GLU A 238 14.65 -39.59 -5.72
CA GLU A 238 13.99 -39.42 -7.02
C GLU A 238 14.18 -38.00 -7.60
N VAL A 239 14.14 -36.97 -6.75
CA VAL A 239 14.42 -35.58 -7.13
C VAL A 239 15.89 -35.42 -7.52
N LEU A 240 16.82 -35.96 -6.74
CA LEU A 240 18.26 -35.93 -7.04
C LEU A 240 18.60 -36.66 -8.36
N LYS A 241 17.93 -37.77 -8.66
CA LYS A 241 18.16 -38.54 -9.90
C LYS A 241 17.61 -37.84 -11.15
N ASN A 242 16.64 -36.94 -10.99
CA ASN A 242 16.12 -36.09 -12.06
C ASN A 242 16.95 -34.80 -12.24
N LEU A 243 17.78 -34.42 -11.26
CA LEU A 243 18.74 -33.32 -11.35
C LEU A 243 20.02 -33.70 -12.11
N ASP A 244 20.42 -34.98 -12.07
CA ASP A 244 21.66 -35.50 -12.68
C ASP A 244 21.55 -35.93 -14.17
N LYS A 245 20.38 -35.78 -14.81
CA LYS A 245 20.18 -36.17 -16.22
C LYS A 245 20.14 -34.97 -17.15
#